data_AF-A0AAP3V0C7-F1
#
_entry.id   AF-A0AAP3V0C7-F1
#
_cell.length_a   1.000
_cell.length_b   1.000
_cell.length_c   1.000
_cell.angle_alpha   90.00
_cell.angle_beta   90.00
_cell.angle_gamma   90.00
#
_symmetry.space_group_name_H-M   'P 1'
#
loop_
_entity.id
_entity.type
_entity.pdbx_description
1 polymer ?
#
loop_
_entity_poly.entity_id
_entity_poly.type
_entity_poly.pdbx_seq_one_letter_code
_entity_poly.pdbx_strand_id
1 'polypeptide(L)'
;MEEKPEIGLLKGLVQTVCRNADLCAAARQAAPDEDWAGLLDRLRADHGSLLRDLLGCLMLRDLPAREVRQLVMDTVPPEGEAPARPARKDFSFFRSDLEHAEQHLEDSLRCLLAGGAMRDAELELLSLHYLKMPLRLRDLASMEERPAMAFPEPSMLSERLH
;
A
#
# COMPACT_ATOMS: atom_id res chain seq x y z
N MET A 1 -5.61 16.10 28.74
CA MET A 1 -4.41 15.27 28.50
C MET A 1 -4.01 15.53 27.06
N GLU A 2 -2.86 16.15 26.86
CA GLU A 2 -2.32 16.41 25.53
C GLU A 2 -1.88 15.06 24.93
N GLU A 3 -2.36 14.74 23.73
CA GLU A 3 -1.95 13.52 23.04
C GLU A 3 -0.47 13.65 22.68
N LYS A 4 0.33 12.63 23.02
CA LYS A 4 1.76 12.69 22.71
C LYS A 4 1.95 12.72 21.19
N PRO A 5 2.82 13.59 20.65
CA PRO A 5 2.94 13.82 19.21
C PRO A 5 3.22 12.53 18.43
N GLU A 6 3.96 11.58 19.02
CA GLU A 6 4.27 10.30 18.41
C GLU A 6 3.07 9.36 18.27
N ILE A 7 2.08 9.44 19.17
CA ILE A 7 0.84 8.67 19.07
C ILE A 7 0.03 9.19 17.88
N GLY A 8 -0.04 10.51 17.72
CA GLY A 8 -0.68 11.15 16.56
C GLY A 8 -0.03 10.71 15.23
N LEU A 9 1.30 10.70 15.16
CA LEU A 9 2.04 10.24 13.98
C LEU A 9 1.78 8.76 13.66
N LEU A 10 1.82 7.89 14.67
CA LEU A 10 1.53 6.46 14.49
C LEU A 10 0.08 6.24 14.04
N LYS A 11 -0.88 6.99 14.59
CA LYS A 11 -2.29 6.95 14.16
C LYS A 11 -2.44 7.35 12.69
N GLY A 12 -1.79 8.44 12.28
CA GLY A 12 -1.80 8.90 10.88
C GLY A 12 -1.16 7.88 9.92
N LEU A 13 -0.08 7.22 10.33
CA LEU A 13 0.55 6.15 9.57
C LEU A 13 -0.36 4.93 9.43
N VAL A 14 -1.03 4.49 10.50
CA VAL A 14 -2.02 3.40 10.43
C VAL A 14 -3.10 3.73 9.40
N GLN A 15 -3.66 4.95 9.44
CA GLN A 15 -4.68 5.37 8.50
C GLN A 15 -4.18 5.38 7.05
N THR A 16 -2.94 5.84 6.84
CA THR A 16 -2.29 5.83 5.53
C THR A 16 -2.14 4.40 5.01
N VAL A 17 -1.61 3.48 5.83
CA VAL A 17 -1.41 2.08 5.43
C VAL A 17 -2.73 1.37 5.13
N CYS A 18 -3.78 1.60 5.92
CA CYS A 18 -5.11 1.05 5.62
C CYS A 18 -5.63 1.54 4.27
N ARG A 19 -5.56 2.85 3.99
CA ARG A 19 -6.01 3.43 2.72
C ARG A 19 -5.21 2.89 1.53
N ASN A 20 -3.89 2.73 1.67
CA ASN A 20 -3.06 2.15 0.62
C ASN A 20 -3.44 0.68 0.36
N ALA A 21 -3.71 -0.10 1.42
CA ALA A 21 -4.14 -1.48 1.29
C ALA A 21 -5.51 -1.61 0.58
N ASP A 22 -6.45 -0.70 0.86
CA ASP A 22 -7.74 -0.63 0.17
C ASP A 22 -7.58 -0.22 -1.30
N LEU A 23 -6.68 0.72 -1.58
CA LEU A 23 -6.33 1.11 -2.93
C LEU A 23 -5.73 -0.06 -3.72
N CYS A 24 -4.82 -0.84 -3.12
CA CYS A 24 -4.30 -2.08 -3.70
C CYS A 24 -5.44 -3.07 -4.01
N ALA A 25 -6.39 -3.24 -3.08
CA ALA A 25 -7.54 -4.14 -3.26
C ALA A 25 -8.49 -3.68 -4.38
N ALA A 26 -8.69 -2.37 -4.52
CA ALA A 26 -9.48 -1.78 -5.61
C ALA A 26 -8.76 -1.92 -6.95
N ALA A 27 -7.47 -1.56 -7.02
CA ALA A 27 -6.63 -1.71 -8.20
C ALA A 27 -6.56 -3.17 -8.67
N ARG A 28 -6.52 -4.12 -7.72
CA ARG A 28 -6.45 -5.56 -8.01
C ARG A 28 -7.66 -6.07 -8.81
N GLN A 29 -8.82 -5.45 -8.62
CA GLN A 29 -10.05 -5.77 -9.36
C GLN A 29 -10.04 -5.21 -10.79
N ALA A 30 -9.19 -4.21 -11.05
CA ALA A 30 -9.03 -3.55 -12.33
C ALA A 30 -7.69 -3.90 -13.02
N ALA A 31 -6.91 -4.83 -12.44
CA ALA A 31 -5.59 -5.18 -12.93
C ALA A 31 -5.63 -5.70 -14.38
N PRO A 32 -4.71 -5.26 -15.25
CA PRO A 32 -4.73 -5.62 -16.67
C PRO A 32 -4.19 -7.05 -16.92
N ASP A 33 -3.33 -7.56 -16.05
CA ASP A 33 -2.69 -8.88 -16.17
C ASP A 33 -2.30 -9.48 -14.80
N GLU A 34 -1.81 -10.73 -14.84
CA GLU A 34 -1.40 -11.48 -13.65
C GLU A 34 -0.12 -10.92 -12.98
N ASP A 35 0.73 -10.21 -13.72
CA ASP A 35 1.93 -9.59 -13.15
C ASP A 35 1.56 -8.41 -12.24
N TRP A 36 0.68 -7.53 -12.73
CA TRP A 36 0.09 -6.45 -11.95
C TRP A 36 -0.71 -6.97 -10.76
N ALA A 37 -1.52 -8.00 -10.96
CA ALA A 37 -2.24 -8.68 -9.89
C ALA A 37 -1.28 -9.16 -8.79
N GLY A 38 -0.21 -9.87 -9.17
CA GLY A 38 0.79 -10.37 -8.23
C GLY A 38 1.54 -9.25 -7.50
N LEU A 39 1.85 -8.13 -8.17
CA LEU A 39 2.45 -6.97 -7.53
C LEU A 39 1.52 -6.35 -6.48
N LEU A 40 0.24 -6.14 -6.82
CA LEU A 40 -0.75 -5.57 -5.91
C LEU A 40 -1.01 -6.46 -4.69
N ASP A 41 -1.02 -7.78 -4.88
CA ASP A 41 -1.16 -8.74 -3.78
C ASP A 41 0.08 -8.70 -2.85
N ARG A 42 1.29 -8.56 -3.39
CA ARG A 42 2.52 -8.37 -2.60
C ARG A 42 2.52 -7.05 -1.84
N LEU A 43 2.18 -5.94 -2.48
CA LEU A 43 2.09 -4.62 -1.84
C LEU A 43 1.09 -4.65 -0.69
N ARG A 44 -0.09 -5.25 -0.91
CA ARG A 44 -1.10 -5.40 0.14
C ARG A 44 -0.62 -6.26 1.31
N ALA A 45 0.11 -7.35 1.05
CA ALA A 45 0.69 -8.18 2.11
C ALA A 45 1.72 -7.40 2.93
N ASP A 46 2.54 -6.60 2.26
CA ASP A 46 3.55 -5.73 2.86
C ASP A 46 2.90 -4.63 3.73
N HIS A 47 1.83 -3.99 3.24
CA HIS A 47 1.01 -3.08 4.04
C HIS A 47 0.41 -3.77 5.27
N GLY A 48 -0.06 -5.01 5.13
CA GLY A 48 -0.57 -5.81 6.24
C GLY A 48 0.49 -6.10 7.31
N SER A 49 1.74 -6.34 6.92
CA SER A 49 2.85 -6.49 7.86
C SER A 49 3.16 -5.19 8.58
N LEU A 50 3.29 -4.08 7.84
CA LEU A 50 3.55 -2.77 8.42
C LEU A 50 2.43 -2.34 9.38
N LEU A 51 1.17 -2.55 9.00
CA LEU A 51 0.02 -2.27 9.84
C LEU A 51 0.11 -3.01 11.18
N ARG A 52 0.41 -4.31 11.14
CA ARG A 52 0.56 -5.11 12.37
C ARG A 52 1.61 -4.52 13.31
N ASP A 53 2.73 -4.09 12.76
CA ASP A 53 3.85 -3.55 13.54
C ASP A 53 3.50 -2.16 14.12
N LEU A 54 2.85 -1.30 13.33
CA LEU A 54 2.35 0.01 13.79
C LEU A 54 1.31 -0.14 14.91
N LEU A 55 0.38 -1.10 14.80
CA LEU A 55 -0.59 -1.40 15.85
C LEU A 55 0.12 -1.91 17.12
N GLY A 56 1.17 -2.73 16.96
CA GLY A 56 2.05 -3.13 18.06
C GLY A 56 2.70 -1.92 18.76
N CYS A 57 3.24 -0.97 18.00
CA CYS A 57 3.82 0.27 18.55
C CYS A 57 2.81 1.12 19.33
N LEU A 58 1.54 1.17 18.87
CA LEU A 58 0.45 1.87 19.56
C LEU A 58 0.05 1.14 20.85
N MET A 59 -0.09 -0.18 20.81
CA MET A 59 -0.45 -0.99 21.98
C MET A 59 0.62 -0.92 23.08
N LEU A 60 1.91 -0.92 22.71
CA LEU A 60 3.00 -0.78 23.67
C LEU A 60 3.15 0.65 24.23
N ARG A 61 2.33 1.60 23.78
CA ARG A 61 2.18 2.97 24.31
C ARG A 61 0.89 3.16 25.09
N ASP A 62 0.32 2.06 25.58
CA ASP A 62 -0.90 2.02 26.38
C ASP A 62 -2.14 2.57 25.66
N LEU A 63 -2.13 2.58 24.31
CA LEU A 63 -3.34 2.93 23.58
C LEU A 63 -4.38 1.81 23.75
N PRO A 64 -5.61 2.11 24.22
CA PRO A 64 -6.60 1.07 24.48
C PRO A 64 -6.91 0.26 23.24
N ALA A 65 -7.00 -1.08 23.38
CA ALA A 65 -7.33 -1.96 22.26
C ALA A 65 -8.66 -1.60 21.56
N ARG A 66 -9.60 -0.94 22.27
CA ARG A 66 -10.82 -0.39 21.67
C ARG A 66 -10.49 0.76 20.69
N GLU A 67 -9.63 1.69 21.08
CA GLU A 67 -9.20 2.80 20.21
C GLU A 67 -8.39 2.30 19.02
N VAL A 68 -7.49 1.34 19.24
CA VAL A 68 -6.71 0.70 18.17
C VAL A 68 -7.63 0.03 17.14
N ARG A 69 -8.69 -0.67 17.60
CA ARG A 69 -9.70 -1.24 16.70
C ARG A 69 -10.48 -0.16 15.96
N GLN A 70 -10.90 0.89 16.66
CA GLN A 70 -11.64 2.00 16.06
C GLN A 70 -10.82 2.67 14.96
N LEU A 71 -9.51 2.85 15.16
CA LEU A 71 -8.61 3.44 14.17
C LEU A 71 -8.58 2.66 12.84
N VAL A 72 -8.66 1.32 12.91
CA VAL A 72 -8.75 0.46 11.72
C VAL A 72 -10.17 0.47 11.14
N MET A 73 -11.21 0.49 11.98
CA MET A 73 -12.59 0.53 11.49
C MET A 73 -12.99 1.87 10.88
N ASP A 74 -12.47 2.99 11.39
CA ASP A 74 -12.72 4.34 10.86
C ASP A 74 -12.08 4.56 9.48
N THR A 75 -11.17 3.66 9.06
CA THR A 75 -10.65 3.66 7.69
C THR A 75 -11.54 2.91 6.71
N VAL A 76 -12.45 2.07 7.21
CA VAL A 76 -13.47 1.39 6.41
C VAL A 76 -14.69 2.31 6.33
N PRO A 77 -15.22 2.64 5.15
CA PRO A 77 -16.49 3.37 5.06
C PRO A 77 -17.59 2.60 5.80
N PRO A 78 -18.53 3.29 6.48
CA PRO A 78 -19.56 2.64 7.28
C PRO A 78 -20.35 1.63 6.43
N GLU A 79 -20.57 0.44 6.98
CA GLU A 79 -21.35 -0.64 6.36
C GLU A 79 -22.73 -0.09 5.93
N GLY A 80 -22.89 0.15 4.63
CA GLY A 80 -24.10 0.76 4.05
C GLY A 80 -23.81 1.56 2.78
N GLU A 81 -22.63 2.16 2.68
CA GLU A 81 -22.09 2.66 1.42
C GLU A 81 -21.09 1.63 0.90
N ALA A 82 -21.59 0.63 0.16
CA ALA A 82 -20.71 -0.07 -0.76
C ALA A 82 -20.00 1.03 -1.56
N PRO A 83 -18.64 1.10 -1.56
CA PRO A 83 -17.95 2.12 -2.33
C PRO A 83 -18.51 2.01 -3.73
N ALA A 84 -19.19 3.07 -4.18
CA ALA A 84 -19.89 3.08 -5.45
C ALA A 84 -18.90 2.54 -6.46
N ARG A 85 -19.16 1.31 -6.94
CA ARG A 85 -18.21 0.52 -7.74
C ARG A 85 -17.66 1.49 -8.77
N PRO A 86 -16.41 1.96 -8.65
CA PRO A 86 -15.99 3.13 -9.40
C PRO A 86 -16.20 2.78 -10.86
N ALA A 87 -17.03 3.55 -11.56
CA ALA A 87 -17.38 3.33 -12.96
C ALA A 87 -16.08 3.00 -13.68
N ARG A 88 -15.91 1.74 -14.12
CA ARG A 88 -14.63 1.08 -14.46
C ARG A 88 -13.53 2.12 -14.70
N LYS A 89 -12.85 2.54 -13.62
CA LYS A 89 -11.75 3.50 -13.76
C LYS A 89 -10.66 2.76 -14.51
N ASP A 90 -10.13 3.39 -15.55
CA ASP A 90 -8.98 2.84 -16.27
C ASP A 90 -7.86 2.58 -15.25
N PHE A 91 -7.17 1.46 -15.41
CA PHE A 91 -6.13 1.02 -14.48
C PHE A 91 -5.02 2.08 -14.32
N SER A 92 -4.82 2.94 -15.32
CA SER A 92 -3.92 4.10 -15.28
C SER A 92 -4.20 5.05 -14.12
N PHE A 93 -5.47 5.26 -13.74
CA PHE A 93 -5.83 6.09 -12.59
C PHE A 93 -5.38 5.45 -11.28
N PHE A 94 -5.68 4.15 -11.11
CA PHE A 94 -5.24 3.41 -9.93
C PHE A 94 -3.73 3.38 -9.79
N ARG A 95 -3.01 3.29 -10.92
CA ARG A 95 -1.56 3.31 -10.92
C ARG A 95 -1.00 4.62 -10.38
N SER A 96 -1.44 5.76 -10.91
CA SER A 96 -0.99 7.07 -10.42
C SER A 96 -1.31 7.22 -8.93
N ASP A 97 -2.52 6.85 -8.51
CA ASP A 97 -2.92 6.92 -7.10
C ASP A 97 -2.01 6.03 -6.21
N LEU A 98 -1.65 4.83 -6.68
CA LEU A 98 -0.77 3.91 -5.95
C LEU A 98 0.65 4.47 -5.80
N GLU A 99 1.22 5.04 -6.85
CA GLU A 99 2.55 5.66 -6.80
C GLU A 99 2.59 6.81 -5.79
N HIS A 100 1.59 7.70 -5.84
CA HIS A 100 1.47 8.80 -4.88
C HIS A 100 1.25 8.29 -3.45
N ALA A 101 0.42 7.26 -3.28
CA ALA A 101 0.13 6.65 -1.99
C ALA A 101 1.37 6.00 -1.38
N GLU A 102 2.16 5.26 -2.15
CA GLU A 102 3.41 4.65 -1.69
C GLU A 102 4.48 5.71 -1.39
N GLN A 103 4.58 6.77 -2.20
CA GLN A 103 5.52 7.87 -1.94
C GLN A 103 5.16 8.60 -0.64
N HIS A 104 3.87 8.87 -0.42
CA HIS A 104 3.38 9.49 0.81
C HIS A 104 3.65 8.60 2.04
N LEU A 105 3.51 7.27 1.90
CA LEU A 105 3.85 6.32 2.96
C LEU A 105 5.35 6.34 3.27
N GLU A 106 6.21 6.38 2.25
CA GLU A 106 7.66 6.50 2.42
C GLU A 106 8.02 7.79 3.18
N ASP A 107 7.45 8.92 2.76
CA ASP A 107 7.70 10.23 3.39
C ASP A 107 7.25 10.24 4.86
N SER A 108 6.09 9.67 5.14
CA SER A 108 5.54 9.57 6.48
C SER A 108 6.42 8.69 7.39
N LEU A 109 6.88 7.54 6.89
CA LEU A 109 7.81 6.66 7.62
C LEU A 109 9.14 7.37 7.87
N ARG A 110 9.69 8.05 6.86
CA ARG A 110 10.94 8.83 6.99
C ARG A 110 10.82 9.91 8.07
N CYS A 111 9.72 10.65 8.09
CA CYS A 111 9.44 11.65 9.11
C CYS A 111 9.36 11.02 10.52
N LEU A 112 8.71 9.87 10.66
CA LEU A 112 8.63 9.16 11.94
C LEU A 112 10.01 8.71 12.44
N LEU A 113 10.83 8.13 11.55
CA LEU A 113 12.17 7.64 11.88
C LEU A 113 13.12 8.79 12.25
N ALA A 114 12.98 9.95 11.61
CA ALA A 114 13.77 11.14 11.94
C ALA A 114 13.33 11.84 13.23
N GLY A 115 12.09 11.61 13.68
CA GLY A 115 11.46 12.34 14.78
C GLY A 115 11.96 12.00 16.19
N GLY A 116 12.80 10.97 16.36
CA GLY A 116 13.44 10.61 17.63
C GLY A 116 12.49 10.18 18.77
N ALA A 117 11.19 10.06 18.51
CA ALA A 117 10.16 9.76 19.51
C ALA A 117 9.85 8.25 19.67
N MET A 118 10.51 7.41 18.87
CA MET A 118 10.37 5.96 18.90
C MET A 118 11.47 5.32 19.77
N ARG A 119 11.17 4.17 20.37
CA ARG A 119 12.19 3.38 21.08
C ARG A 119 13.05 2.62 20.08
N ASP A 120 14.26 2.23 20.47
CA ASP A 120 15.23 1.58 19.57
C ASP A 120 14.66 0.35 18.84
N ALA A 121 13.96 -0.54 19.56
CA ALA A 121 13.33 -1.73 18.96
C ALA A 121 12.25 -1.38 17.92
N GLU A 122 11.56 -0.24 18.08
CA GLU A 122 10.52 0.22 17.17
C GLU A 122 11.13 0.91 15.95
N LEU A 123 12.21 1.67 16.17
CA LEU A 123 13.01 2.23 15.09
C LEU A 123 13.59 1.11 14.22
N GLU A 124 14.14 0.06 14.81
CA GLU A 124 14.68 -1.08 14.07
C GLU A 124 13.60 -1.74 13.20
N LEU A 125 12.45 -2.07 13.81
CA LEU A 125 11.32 -2.69 13.12
C LEU A 125 10.79 -1.83 11.96
N LEU A 126 10.57 -0.54 12.20
CA LEU A 126 10.05 0.38 11.18
C LEU A 126 11.09 0.73 10.12
N SER A 127 12.38 0.70 10.46
CA SER A 127 13.47 0.87 9.50
C SER A 127 13.53 -0.28 8.49
N LEU A 128 13.23 -1.51 8.91
CA LEU A 128 13.14 -2.64 7.98
C LEU A 128 12.02 -2.45 6.94
N HIS A 129 10.90 -1.84 7.33
CA HIS A 129 9.83 -1.50 6.38
C HIS A 129 10.24 -0.35 5.47
N TYR A 130 10.86 0.69 6.02
CA TYR A 130 11.35 1.82 5.25
C TYR A 130 12.37 1.40 4.18
N LEU A 131 13.31 0.52 4.51
CA LEU A 131 14.32 0.00 3.56
C LEU A 131 13.71 -0.78 2.39
N LYS A 132 12.49 -1.32 2.55
CA LYS A 132 11.76 -2.01 1.47
C LYS A 132 11.00 -1.05 0.56
N MET A 133 10.72 0.19 0.98
CA MET A 133 9.92 1.15 0.21
C MET A 133 10.53 1.48 -1.16
N PRO A 134 11.84 1.74 -1.31
CA PRO A 134 12.41 2.05 -2.62
C PRO A 134 12.29 0.90 -3.63
N LEU A 135 12.31 -0.36 -3.14
CA LEU A 135 12.12 -1.53 -3.99
C LEU A 135 10.67 -1.58 -4.51
N ARG A 136 9.68 -1.33 -3.65
CA ARG A 136 8.26 -1.28 -4.03
C ARG A 136 7.97 -0.19 -5.06
N LEU A 137 8.51 1.01 -4.83
CA LEU A 137 8.37 2.14 -5.75
C LEU A 137 9.03 1.85 -7.10
N ARG A 138 10.20 1.21 -7.09
CA ARG A 138 10.88 0.77 -8.31
C ARG A 138 10.07 -0.29 -9.05
N ASP A 139 9.49 -1.26 -8.34
CA ASP A 139 8.66 -2.30 -8.94
C ASP A 139 7.44 -1.66 -9.63
N LEU A 140 6.74 -0.74 -8.97
CA LEU A 140 5.64 0.04 -9.55
C LEU A 140 6.05 0.82 -10.81
N ALA A 141 7.18 1.53 -10.75
CA ALA A 141 7.70 2.28 -11.90
C ALA A 141 8.11 1.36 -13.06
N SER A 142 8.73 0.21 -12.77
CA SER A 142 9.22 -0.72 -13.80
C SER A 142 8.10 -1.40 -14.60
N MET A 143 6.90 -1.47 -14.04
CA MET A 143 5.73 -2.00 -14.75
C MET A 143 5.24 -1.04 -15.85
N GLU A 144 5.70 0.21 -15.88
CA GLU A 144 5.49 1.17 -16.98
C GLU A 144 6.23 0.78 -18.26
N GLU A 145 7.45 0.27 -18.09
CA GLU A 145 8.41 0.07 -19.18
C GLU A 145 8.20 -1.25 -19.92
N ARG A 146 7.26 -2.09 -19.47
CA ARG A 146 6.91 -3.32 -20.17
C ARG A 146 6.00 -2.97 -21.34
N PRO A 147 6.48 -2.97 -22.60
CA PRO A 147 5.55 -3.01 -23.72
C PRO A 147 4.68 -4.25 -23.52
N ALA A 148 3.37 -4.10 -23.70
CA ALA A 148 2.47 -5.24 -23.81
C ALA A 148 3.13 -6.21 -24.79
N MET A 149 3.56 -7.39 -24.33
CA MET A 149 4.12 -8.39 -25.21
C MET A 149 3.01 -8.75 -26.20
N ALA A 150 3.03 -8.10 -27.36
CA ALA A 150 2.32 -8.53 -28.53
C ALA A 150 2.96 -9.86 -28.91
N PHE A 151 2.43 -10.95 -28.36
CA PHE A 151 2.66 -12.26 -28.94
C PHE A 151 2.25 -12.14 -30.40
N PRO A 152 3.15 -12.37 -31.37
CA PRO A 152 2.75 -12.40 -32.76
C PRO A 152 1.68 -13.49 -32.88
N GLU A 153 0.49 -13.11 -33.37
CA GLU A 153 -0.55 -14.09 -33.61
C GLU A 153 0.02 -15.23 -34.47
N PRO A 154 -0.28 -16.50 -34.14
CA PRO A 154 0.26 -17.67 -34.85
C PRO A 154 -0.21 -17.79 -36.31
N SER A 155 -0.94 -16.81 -36.84
CA SER A 155 -1.52 -16.78 -38.18
C SER A 155 -0.54 -16.43 -39.32
N MET A 156 0.73 -16.11 -39.04
CA MET A 156 1.72 -15.75 -40.07
C MET A 156 2.73 -16.86 -40.44
N LEU A 157 2.62 -18.07 -39.87
CA LEU A 157 3.54 -19.18 -40.17
C LEU A 157 3.03 -20.15 -41.26
N SER A 158 1.79 -20.01 -41.74
CA SER A 158 1.26 -20.93 -42.76
C SER A 158 1.58 -20.54 -44.21
N GLU A 159 2.15 -19.35 -44.47
CA GLU A 159 2.42 -18.89 -45.86
C GLU A 159 3.84 -19.18 -46.36
N ARG A 160 4.68 -19.88 -45.58
CA ARG A 160 6.07 -20.22 -45.98
C ARG A 160 6.34 -21.71 -46.21
N LEU A 161 5.29 -22.52 -46.34
CA LEU A 161 5.40 -23.90 -46.81
C LEU A 161 4.66 -24.05 -48.14
N HIS A 162 5.17 -23.38 -49.17
CA HIS A 162 4.92 -23.70 -50.57
C HIS A 162 6.26 -24.00 -51.25
#